data_AF-A0A1C5E0H1-F1
#
_entry.id   AF-A0A1C5E0H1-F1
#
_cell.length_a   1.000
_cell.length_b   1.000
_cell.length_c   1.000
_cell.angle_alpha   90.00
_cell.angle_beta   90.00
_cell.angle_gamma   90.00
#
_symmetry.space_group_name_H-M   'P 1'
#
loop_
_entity.id
_entity.type
_entity.pdbx_description
1 polymer ?
#
loop_
_entity_poly.entity_id
_entity_poly.type
_entity_poly.pdbx_seq_one_letter_code
_entity_poly.pdbx_strand_id
1 'polypeptide(L)' 'MPEKVTKDKVLVYVVRDGRLLVFRHTDYSYEEVGIQVPAGSIRPGETPEAASSARSP' A
#
# COMPACT_ATOMS: atom_id res chain seq x y z
N MET A 1 5.35 24.16 -12.48
CA MET A 1 5.60 22.93 -11.70
C MET A 1 4.27 22.22 -11.54
N PRO A 2 4.17 20.90 -11.76
CA PRO A 2 2.90 20.22 -11.59
C PRO A 2 2.43 20.37 -10.13
N GLU A 3 1.15 20.64 -9.94
CA GLU A 3 0.55 20.77 -8.62
C GLU A 3 0.68 19.44 -7.86
N LYS A 4 1.10 19.50 -6.60
CA LYS A 4 1.29 18.31 -5.77
C LYS A 4 -0.08 17.77 -5.36
N VAL A 5 -0.50 16.67 -5.96
CA VAL A 5 -1.76 16.00 -5.62
C VAL A 5 -1.58 15.18 -4.33
N THR A 6 -2.33 15.54 -3.29
CA THR A 6 -2.44 14.74 -2.06
C THR A 6 -3.51 13.67 -2.25
N LYS A 7 -3.24 12.44 -1.80
CA LYS A 7 -4.20 11.33 -1.82
C LYS A 7 -4.17 10.59 -0.50
N ASP A 8 -5.35 10.24 -0.01
CA ASP A 8 -5.50 9.39 1.16
C ASP A 8 -5.20 7.93 0.82
N LYS A 9 -4.46 7.30 1.72
CA LYS A 9 -3.98 5.92 1.58
C LYS A 9 -4.23 5.19 2.88
N VAL A 10 -4.58 3.91 2.76
CA VAL A 10 -4.58 2.97 3.87
C VAL A 10 -3.41 2.02 3.71
N LEU A 11 -2.72 1.73 4.82
CA LEU A 11 -1.64 0.75 4.90
C LEU A 11 -2.11 -0.42 5.77
N VAL A 12 -1.76 -1.65 5.37
CA VAL A 12 -2.19 -2.87 6.07
C VAL A 12 -0.95 -3.62 6.58
N TYR A 13 -0.86 -3.77 7.90
CA TYR A 13 0.20 -4.54 8.55
C TYR A 13 -0.32 -5.91 8.94
N VAL A 14 -0.06 -6.91 8.09
CA VAL A 14 -0.40 -8.31 8.38
C VAL A 14 0.77 -8.98 9.08
N VAL A 15 0.61 -9.25 10.38
CA VAL A 15 1.65 -9.89 11.21
C VAL A 15 1.26 -11.32 11.54
N ARG A 16 2.18 -12.26 11.32
CA ARG A 16 2.03 -13.68 11.71
C ARG A 16 3.37 -14.22 12.20
N ASP A 17 3.37 -14.85 13.37
CA ASP A 17 4.57 -15.46 13.98
C ASP A 17 5.77 -14.50 14.06
N GLY A 18 5.51 -13.23 14.40
CA GLY A 18 6.53 -12.18 14.48
C GLY A 18 7.07 -11.70 13.13
N ARG A 19 6.47 -12.13 12.01
CA ARG A 19 6.84 -11.72 10.65
C ARG A 19 5.77 -10.84 10.04
N LEU A 20 6.19 -9.84 9.26
CA LEU A 20 5.31 -8.91 8.53
C LEU A 20 5.23 -9.31 7.05
N LEU A 21 4.01 -9.35 6.51
CA LEU A 21 3.80 -9.51 5.06
C LEU A 21 4.27 -8.25 4.32
N VAL A 22 5.12 -8.45 3.32
CA VAL A 22 5.63 -7.39 2.46
C VAL A 22 5.67 -7.82 1.00
N PHE A 23 5.58 -6.86 0.09
CA PHE A 23 5.80 -7.01 -1.33
C PHE A 23 7.17 -6.46 -1.71
N ARG A 24 7.84 -7.22 -2.57
CA ARG A 24 9.08 -6.82 -3.22
C ARG A 24 8.82 -6.80 -4.72
N HIS A 25 9.15 -5.70 -5.38
CA HIS A 25 9.18 -5.64 -6.84
C HIS A 25 10.52 -6.19 -7.29
N THR A 26 10.55 -7.41 -7.81
CA THR A 26 11.80 -8.12 -8.14
C THR A 26 12.53 -7.53 -9.34
N ASP A 27 11.82 -6.78 -10.17
CA ASP A 27 12.35 -6.17 -11.40
C ASP A 27 13.07 -4.83 -11.14
N TYR A 28 13.04 -4.34 -9.89
CA TYR A 28 13.63 -3.07 -9.48
C TYR A 28 14.55 -3.26 -8.27
N SER A 29 15.55 -2.37 -8.13
CA SER A 29 16.42 -2.38 -6.96
C SER A 29 15.68 -1.87 -5.71
N TYR A 30 16.20 -2.22 -4.53
CA TYR A 30 15.63 -1.72 -3.27
C TYR A 30 15.72 -0.20 -3.14
N GLU A 31 16.71 0.45 -3.75
CA GLU A 31 16.88 1.91 -3.69
C GLU A 31 15.81 2.64 -4.53
N GLU A 32 15.33 2.00 -5.60
CA GLU A 32 14.34 2.59 -6.50
C GLU A 32 12.91 2.51 -5.94
N VAL A 33 12.53 1.38 -5.33
CA VAL A 33 11.13 1.12 -4.97
C VAL A 33 10.91 0.65 -3.54
N GLY A 34 11.99 0.30 -2.83
CA GLY A 34 11.93 -0.18 -1.45
C GLY A 34 11.13 -1.47 -1.26
N ILE A 35 10.81 -1.75 0.00
CA ILE A 35 9.89 -2.83 0.40
C ILE A 35 8.54 -2.18 0.70
N GLN A 36 7.46 -2.78 0.21
CA GLN A 36 6.11 -2.25 0.38
C GLN A 36 5.26 -3.16 1.28
N VAL A 37 4.37 -2.57 2.06
CA VAL A 37 3.28 -3.31 2.71
C VAL A 37 2.04 -3.29 1.80
N PRO A 38 1.08 -4.21 1.97
CA PRO A 38 -0.20 -4.07 1.31
C PRO A 38 -0.86 -2.73 1.64
N ALA A 39 -1.47 -2.12 0.64
CA ALA A 39 -2.03 -0.78 0.74
C ALA A 39 -3.22 -0.60 -0.20
N GLY A 40 -4.05 0.40 0.11
CA GLY A 40 -5.21 0.81 -0.68
C GLY A 40 -5.25 2.32 -0.86
N SER A 41 -5.87 2.79 -1.94
CA SER A 41 -6.19 4.22 -2.09
C SER A 41 -7.61 4.45 -1.62
N ILE A 42 -7.81 5.43 -0.74
CA ILE A 42 -9.13 5.75 -0.23
C ILE A 42 -9.80 6.70 -1.24
N ARG A 43 -10.96 6.29 -1.76
CA ARG A 43 -11.79 7.13 -2.63
C ARG A 43 -12.70 8.05 -1.80
N PRO A 44 -13.20 9.16 -2.36
CA PRO A 44 -14.14 10.02 -1.65
C PRO A 44 -15.35 9.21 -1.14
N GLY A 45 -15.61 9.28 0.16
CA GLY A 45 -16.70 8.54 0.82
C GLY A 45 -16.40 7.07 1.13
N GLU A 46 -15.21 6.56 0.80
CA GLU A 46 -14.79 5.21 1.16
C GLU A 46 -14.19 5.18 2.57
N THR A 47 -14.58 4.17 3.37
CA THR A 47 -13.94 3.91 4.67
C THR A 47 -12.57 3.25 4.47
N PRO A 48 -11.59 3.45 5.35
CA PRO A 48 -10.29 2.77 5.28
C PRO A 48 -10.39 1.23 5.20
N GLU A 49 -11.36 0.63 5.89
CA GLU A 49 -11.63 -0.81 5.89
C GLU A 49 -12.06 -1.31 4.50
N ALA A 50 -12.96 -0.58 3.85
CA ALA A 50 -13.36 -0.86 2.47
C ALA A 50 -12.18 -0.70 1.49
N ALA A 51 -11.39 0.36 1.64
CA ALA A 51 -10.22 0.62 0.78
C ALA A 51 -9.09 -0.42 0.94
N SER A 52 -9.00 -1.06 2.11
CA SER A 52 -8.01 -2.11 2.41
C SER A 52 -8.48 -3.51 2.05
N SER A 53 -9.77 -3.70 1.76
CA SER A 53 -10.29 -4.96 1.25
C SER A 53 -9.64 -5.26 -0.10
N ALA A 54 -8.73 -6.23 -0.12
CA ALA A 54 -7.94 -6.57 -1.28
C ALA A 54 -8.85 -6.94 -2.46
N ARG A 55 -9.05 -6.02 -3.41
CA ARG A 55 -9.26 -6.44 -4.79
C ARG A 55 -7.92 -6.95 -5.26
N SER A 56 -7.67 -8.23 -5.00
CA SER A 56 -6.61 -8.96 -5.67
C SER A 56 -6.84 -8.77 -7.18
N PRO A 57 -5.84 -8.29 -7.96
CA PRO A 57 -5.90 -8.43 -9.41
C PRO A 57 -5.96 -9.90 -9.80
#